data_AF-A0A4Q3EII4-F1
#
_entry.id   AF-A0A4Q3EII4-F1
#
_cell.length_a   1.000
_cell.length_b   1.000
_cell.length_c   1.000
_cell.angle_alpha   90.00
_cell.angle_beta   90.00
_cell.angle_gamma   90.00
#
_symmetry.space_group_name_H-M   'P 1'
#
loop_
_entity.id
_entity.type
_entity.pdbx_description
1 polymer ?
#
loop_
_entity_poly.entity_id
_entity_poly.type
_entity_poly.pdbx_seq_one_letter_code
_entity_poly.pdbx_strand_id
1 'polypeptide(L)'
;MPEGERRLHQPANLIGKEAAAAILNRRSNDGALADPFGKIDPSNTAGTYQAVPPFDILFAPFWKNMQPFGITSASQFRVAPQPSLESKIYADGFEEVKRLGSKLSTERSAEQTAYAQFWYEFSEAGWNRVSRNAVISKKSDLFTSARLFALVDMALADAYTAGWDSKFHYNFWRPFTAIRNATIDGNPATSAGLSIHTQCAW
;
A
#
# COMPACT_ATOMS: atom_id res chain seq x y z
N MET A 1 13.04 -19.57 36.95
CA MET A 1 13.00 -18.26 37.65
C MET A 1 12.62 -18.47 39.11
N PRO A 2 13.47 -18.01 40.05
CA PRO A 2 13.16 -17.95 41.47
C PRO A 2 11.86 -17.18 41.75
N GLU A 3 11.20 -17.51 42.85
CA GLU A 3 9.88 -16.98 43.20
C GLU A 3 9.87 -15.47 43.54
N GLY A 4 11.02 -14.94 43.98
CA GLY A 4 11.23 -13.51 44.24
C GLY A 4 11.26 -12.63 42.99
N GLU A 5 11.85 -13.11 41.89
CA GLU A 5 11.84 -12.40 40.59
C GLU A 5 10.41 -12.34 40.03
N ARG A 6 9.65 -13.44 40.16
CA ARG A 6 8.23 -13.49 39.74
C ARG A 6 7.35 -12.42 40.39
N ARG A 7 7.60 -12.04 41.66
CA ARG A 7 6.83 -10.99 42.35
C ARG A 7 7.18 -9.57 41.89
N LEU A 8 8.43 -9.32 41.51
CA LEU A 8 8.86 -8.01 40.98
C LEU A 8 8.37 -7.77 39.54
N HIS A 9 8.17 -8.83 38.76
CA HIS A 9 7.65 -8.74 37.39
C HIS A 9 6.12 -8.59 37.31
N GLN A 10 5.36 -8.91 38.36
CA GLN A 10 3.90 -8.76 38.35
C GLN A 10 3.45 -7.29 38.20
N PRO A 11 4.00 -6.32 38.97
CA PRO A 11 3.70 -4.89 38.77
C PRO A 11 4.06 -4.40 37.36
N ALA A 12 5.21 -4.80 36.81
CA ALA A 12 5.62 -4.40 35.46
C ALA A 12 4.69 -4.94 34.37
N ASN A 13 4.21 -6.19 34.53
CA ASN A 13 3.23 -6.78 33.62
C ASN A 13 1.87 -6.04 33.69
N LEU A 14 1.44 -5.64 34.88
CA LEU A 14 0.23 -4.85 35.06
C LEU A 14 0.33 -3.50 34.35
N ILE A 15 1.43 -2.76 34.55
CA ILE A 15 1.67 -1.48 33.86
C ILE A 15 1.65 -1.67 32.33
N GLY A 16 2.29 -2.72 31.82
CA GLY A 16 2.27 -3.05 30.39
C GLY A 16 0.86 -3.31 29.86
N LYS A 17 0.03 -4.04 30.60
CA LYS A 17 -1.37 -4.29 30.26
C LYS A 17 -2.22 -3.02 30.29
N GLU A 18 -2.02 -2.17 31.29
CA GLU A 18 -2.74 -0.89 31.42
C GLU A 18 -2.37 0.05 30.27
N ALA A 19 -1.10 0.14 29.90
CA ALA A 19 -0.65 0.93 28.75
C ALA A 19 -1.26 0.40 27.43
N ALA A 20 -1.26 -0.92 27.24
CA ALA A 20 -1.88 -1.53 26.06
C ALA A 20 -3.39 -1.26 26.01
N ALA A 21 -4.09 -1.43 27.13
CA ALA A 21 -5.52 -1.13 27.24
C ALA A 21 -5.81 0.35 26.94
N ALA A 22 -4.98 1.28 27.42
CA ALA A 22 -5.14 2.71 27.14
C ALA A 22 -5.06 3.02 25.63
N ILE A 23 -4.11 2.41 24.91
CA ILE A 23 -3.99 2.58 23.46
C ILE A 23 -5.18 1.95 22.72
N LEU A 24 -5.56 0.73 23.07
CA LEU A 24 -6.72 0.06 22.46
C LEU A 24 -8.01 0.85 22.69
N ASN A 25 -8.23 1.36 23.90
CA ASN A 25 -9.39 2.20 24.22
C ASN A 25 -9.38 3.50 23.42
N ARG A 26 -8.23 4.18 23.33
CA ARG A 26 -8.06 5.39 22.52
C ARG A 26 -8.38 5.15 21.05
N ARG A 27 -8.15 3.94 20.55
CA ARG A 27 -8.32 3.56 19.14
C ARG A 27 -9.54 2.69 18.86
N SER A 28 -10.41 2.48 19.85
CA SER A 28 -11.57 1.58 19.77
C SER A 28 -12.53 1.86 18.60
N ASN A 29 -12.58 3.10 18.12
CA ASN A 29 -13.43 3.54 17.01
C ASN A 29 -12.63 4.22 15.90
N ASP A 30 -11.38 3.82 15.72
CA ASP A 30 -10.48 4.43 14.76
C ASP A 30 -10.66 3.94 13.32
N GLY A 31 -11.57 3.00 13.08
CA GLY A 31 -11.87 2.41 11.78
C GLY A 31 -11.03 1.18 11.39
N ALA A 32 -10.03 0.79 12.19
CA ALA A 32 -9.14 -0.34 11.86
C ALA A 32 -9.83 -1.72 11.86
N LEU A 33 -10.99 -1.84 12.52
CA LEU A 33 -11.76 -3.08 12.63
C LEU A 33 -12.94 -3.17 11.65
N ALA A 34 -13.06 -2.22 10.72
CA ALA A 34 -14.06 -2.30 9.66
C ALA A 34 -13.74 -3.45 8.68
N ASP A 35 -14.76 -3.88 7.90
CA ASP A 35 -14.62 -5.00 6.97
C ASP A 35 -13.43 -4.78 6.02
N PRO A 36 -12.45 -5.71 5.98
CA PRO A 36 -11.31 -5.62 5.08
C PRO A 36 -11.69 -5.86 3.62
N PHE A 37 -12.93 -6.21 3.30
CA PHE A 37 -13.37 -6.44 1.93
C PHE A 37 -14.51 -5.49 1.53
N GLY A 38 -14.33 -4.83 0.40
CA GLY A 38 -15.35 -4.02 -0.27
C GLY A 38 -15.70 -4.57 -1.64
N LYS A 39 -16.76 -4.04 -2.23
CA LYS A 39 -17.16 -4.32 -3.61
C LYS A 39 -16.53 -3.32 -4.57
N ILE A 40 -16.25 -3.76 -5.79
CA ILE A 40 -15.86 -2.89 -6.90
C ILE A 40 -17.08 -2.75 -7.81
N ASP A 41 -17.54 -1.52 -8.03
CA ASP A 41 -18.64 -1.29 -8.96
C ASP A 41 -18.16 -1.50 -10.41
N PRO A 42 -18.92 -2.25 -11.24
CA PRO A 42 -18.60 -2.39 -12.65
C PRO A 42 -18.59 -1.03 -13.35
N SER A 43 -17.59 -0.80 -14.20
CA SER A 43 -17.50 0.40 -15.03
C SER A 43 -16.92 0.05 -16.39
N ASN A 44 -17.38 0.74 -17.43
CA ASN A 44 -16.80 0.75 -18.77
C ASN A 44 -16.27 2.16 -19.14
N THR A 45 -16.24 3.09 -18.18
CA THR A 45 -15.78 4.45 -18.40
C THR A 45 -14.25 4.49 -18.41
N ALA A 46 -13.67 5.11 -19.43
CA ALA A 46 -12.22 5.27 -19.53
C ALA A 46 -11.66 6.02 -18.32
N GLY A 47 -10.49 5.62 -17.85
CA GLY A 47 -9.86 6.20 -16.66
C GLY A 47 -10.44 5.71 -15.32
N THR A 48 -11.62 5.08 -15.29
CA THR A 48 -12.25 4.64 -14.03
C THR A 48 -11.75 3.26 -13.61
N TYR A 49 -11.43 3.10 -12.32
CA TYR A 49 -11.01 1.83 -11.72
C TYR A 49 -12.03 0.72 -11.96
N GLN A 50 -11.51 -0.47 -12.27
CA GLN A 50 -12.27 -1.67 -12.56
C GLN A 50 -11.58 -2.86 -11.89
N ALA A 51 -12.36 -3.92 -11.64
CA ALA A 51 -11.82 -5.20 -11.17
C ALA A 51 -10.81 -5.76 -12.18
N VAL A 52 -9.75 -6.39 -11.68
CA VAL A 52 -8.72 -7.02 -12.51
C VAL A 52 -8.66 -8.50 -12.16
N PRO A 53 -8.95 -9.41 -13.11
CA PRO A 53 -8.91 -10.85 -12.87
C PRO A 53 -7.57 -11.32 -12.27
N PRO A 54 -7.59 -12.30 -11.35
CA PRO A 54 -8.76 -13.09 -10.91
C PRO A 54 -9.58 -12.44 -9.78
N PHE A 55 -9.26 -11.20 -9.38
CA PHE A 55 -9.84 -10.57 -8.21
C PHE A 55 -10.99 -9.61 -8.56
N ASP A 56 -12.10 -9.75 -7.84
CA ASP A 56 -13.29 -8.89 -7.91
C ASP A 56 -13.56 -8.14 -6.58
N ILE A 57 -12.60 -8.19 -5.66
CA ILE A 57 -12.68 -7.57 -4.34
C ILE A 57 -11.88 -6.26 -4.26
N LEU A 58 -12.40 -5.31 -3.49
CA LEU A 58 -11.64 -4.16 -3.02
C LEU A 58 -11.02 -4.50 -1.67
N PHE A 59 -9.70 -4.63 -1.61
CA PHE A 59 -9.01 -5.00 -0.39
C PHE A 59 -8.72 -3.78 0.50
N ALA A 60 -8.98 -3.93 1.80
CA ALA A 60 -8.76 -2.98 2.88
C ALA A 60 -9.27 -1.55 2.62
N PRO A 61 -10.54 -1.35 2.19
CA PRO A 61 -11.08 -0.02 1.93
C PRO A 61 -11.18 0.85 3.19
N PHE A 62 -11.14 0.24 4.38
CA PHE A 62 -11.25 0.94 5.66
C PHE A 62 -10.15 1.97 5.91
N TRP A 63 -8.96 1.76 5.35
CA TRP A 63 -7.83 2.68 5.49
C TRP A 63 -8.17 4.11 5.08
N LYS A 64 -9.05 4.30 4.10
CA LYS A 64 -9.47 5.65 3.66
C LYS A 64 -10.15 6.47 4.77
N ASN A 65 -10.76 5.79 5.73
CA ASN A 65 -11.52 6.36 6.83
C ASN A 65 -10.83 6.15 8.18
N MET A 66 -9.67 5.47 8.21
CA MET A 66 -8.99 5.18 9.46
C MET A 66 -8.46 6.49 10.05
N GLN A 67 -8.64 6.66 11.37
CA GLN A 67 -8.12 7.81 12.08
C GLN A 67 -6.59 7.80 12.01
N PRO A 68 -5.93 8.88 11.57
CA PRO A 68 -4.47 8.96 11.59
C PRO A 68 -3.83 8.82 12.98
N PHE A 69 -2.55 8.48 13.01
CA PHE A 69 -1.69 8.53 14.20
C PHE A 69 -0.94 9.86 14.31
N GLY A 70 -0.35 10.35 13.23
CA GLY A 70 0.52 11.53 13.18
C GLY A 70 0.12 12.58 12.14
N ILE A 71 -0.42 12.18 10.99
CA ILE A 71 -0.96 13.14 10.00
C ILE A 71 -2.29 13.74 10.48
N THR A 72 -2.60 14.96 10.05
CA THR A 72 -3.79 15.71 10.47
C THR A 72 -5.08 15.25 9.79
N SER A 73 -4.97 14.72 8.57
CA SER A 73 -6.08 14.16 7.80
C SER A 73 -5.54 13.19 6.75
N ALA A 74 -6.38 12.27 6.28
CA ALA A 74 -6.02 11.36 5.19
C ALA A 74 -5.58 12.11 3.91
N SER A 75 -6.14 13.30 3.68
CA SER A 75 -5.87 14.12 2.52
C SER A 75 -4.60 14.99 2.60
N GLN A 76 -3.92 15.02 3.75
CA GLN A 76 -2.78 15.94 3.97
C GLN A 76 -1.69 15.81 2.91
N PHE A 77 -1.47 14.59 2.41
CA PHE A 77 -0.49 14.27 1.36
C PHE A 77 -1.14 13.74 0.08
N ARG A 78 -2.39 14.13 -0.19
CA ARG A 78 -3.07 13.73 -1.42
C ARG A 78 -2.22 14.16 -2.63
N VAL A 79 -1.92 13.20 -3.50
CA VAL A 79 -1.11 13.47 -4.69
C VAL A 79 -1.87 14.34 -5.70
N ALA A 80 -1.16 14.95 -6.63
CA ALA A 80 -1.78 15.64 -7.77
C ALA A 80 -2.61 14.65 -8.64
N PRO A 81 -3.63 15.14 -9.37
CA PRO A 81 -4.39 14.30 -10.30
C PRO A 81 -3.49 13.66 -11.35
N GLN A 82 -3.91 12.50 -11.85
CA GLN A 82 -3.25 11.84 -12.96
C GLN A 82 -3.30 12.72 -14.22
N PRO A 83 -2.32 12.61 -15.12
CA PRO A 83 -2.39 13.28 -16.42
C PRO A 83 -3.68 12.92 -17.17
N SER A 84 -4.20 13.88 -17.94
CA SER A 84 -5.34 13.63 -18.83
C SER A 84 -5.05 12.43 -19.74
N LEU A 85 -6.06 11.60 -20.01
CA LEU A 85 -5.95 10.45 -20.91
C LEU A 85 -5.50 10.87 -22.31
N GLU A 86 -5.90 12.06 -22.77
CA GLU A 86 -5.51 12.60 -24.08
C GLU A 86 -4.09 13.19 -24.11
N SER A 87 -3.42 13.29 -22.96
CA SER A 87 -2.11 13.94 -22.87
C SER A 87 -0.97 13.04 -23.35
N LYS A 88 0.09 13.68 -23.86
CA LYS A 88 1.34 12.98 -24.21
C LYS A 88 1.97 12.29 -22.99
N ILE A 89 1.91 12.91 -21.81
CA ILE A 89 2.50 12.36 -20.58
C ILE A 89 1.81 11.03 -20.20
N TYR A 90 0.49 10.95 -20.36
CA TYR A 90 -0.23 9.69 -20.18
C TYR A 90 0.22 8.64 -21.21
N ALA A 91 0.29 8.99 -22.49
CA ALA A 91 0.72 8.07 -23.55
C ALA A 91 2.14 7.54 -23.33
N ASP A 92 3.08 8.39 -22.90
CA ASP A 92 4.46 8.00 -22.62
C ASP A 92 4.52 6.97 -21.46
N GLY A 93 3.84 7.24 -20.35
CA GLY A 93 3.77 6.31 -19.21
C GLY A 93 3.02 5.01 -19.54
N PHE A 94 1.98 5.11 -20.37
CA PHE A 94 1.25 3.94 -20.87
C PHE A 94 2.17 3.01 -21.67
N GLU A 95 2.93 3.55 -22.64
CA GLU A 95 3.79 2.75 -23.50
C GLU A 95 5.01 2.20 -22.73
N GLU A 96 5.55 2.94 -21.76
CA GLU A 96 6.58 2.42 -20.85
C GLU A 96 6.09 1.19 -20.09
N VAL A 97 4.93 1.30 -19.43
CA VAL A 97 4.36 0.18 -18.66
C VAL A 97 3.97 -0.99 -19.57
N LYS A 98 3.51 -0.72 -20.79
CA LYS A 98 3.19 -1.76 -21.76
C LYS A 98 4.44 -2.53 -22.20
N ARG A 99 5.54 -1.84 -22.53
CA ARG A 99 6.82 -2.45 -22.96
C ARG A 99 7.50 -3.21 -21.84
N LEU A 100 7.61 -2.59 -20.66
CA LEU A 100 8.38 -3.14 -19.55
C LEU A 100 7.54 -4.01 -18.60
N GLY A 101 6.24 -3.77 -18.48
CA GLY A 101 5.38 -4.44 -17.49
C GLY A 101 4.84 -5.81 -17.92
N SER A 102 4.99 -6.20 -19.18
CA SER A 102 4.55 -7.51 -19.66
C SER A 102 5.28 -8.65 -18.92
N LYS A 103 4.55 -9.72 -18.56
CA LYS A 103 5.09 -10.98 -18.05
C LYS A 103 6.09 -11.62 -19.01
N LEU A 104 5.91 -11.37 -20.31
CA LEU A 104 6.77 -11.84 -21.40
C LEU A 104 7.60 -10.70 -22.00
N SER A 105 7.85 -9.63 -21.25
CA SER A 105 8.67 -8.52 -21.74
C SER A 105 10.06 -9.03 -22.14
N THR A 106 10.45 -8.75 -23.37
CA THR A 106 11.81 -8.98 -23.89
C THR A 106 12.73 -7.78 -23.68
N GLU A 107 12.18 -6.69 -23.16
CA GLU A 107 12.89 -5.42 -22.94
C GLU A 107 13.23 -5.17 -21.48
N ARG A 108 12.39 -5.66 -20.55
CA ARG A 108 12.66 -5.55 -19.12
C ARG A 108 13.92 -6.35 -18.77
N SER A 109 14.88 -5.68 -18.15
CA SER A 109 16.13 -6.33 -17.75
C SER A 109 15.91 -7.34 -16.62
N ALA A 110 16.85 -8.26 -16.46
CA ALA A 110 16.85 -9.18 -15.33
C ALA A 110 16.90 -8.43 -13.98
N GLU A 111 17.66 -7.33 -13.92
CA GLU A 111 17.76 -6.49 -12.72
C GLU A 111 16.44 -5.78 -12.39
N GLN A 112 15.75 -5.22 -13.39
CA GLN A 112 14.41 -4.62 -13.20
C GLN A 112 13.40 -5.65 -12.68
N THR A 113 13.46 -6.89 -13.19
CA THR A 113 12.63 -7.99 -12.69
C THR A 113 12.95 -8.33 -11.24
N ALA A 114 14.25 -8.40 -10.89
CA ALA A 114 14.68 -8.68 -9.53
C ALA A 114 14.24 -7.58 -8.55
N TYR A 115 14.32 -6.30 -8.93
CA TYR A 115 13.81 -5.19 -8.10
C TYR A 115 12.31 -5.26 -7.88
N ALA A 116 11.52 -5.53 -8.94
CA ALA A 116 10.08 -5.69 -8.82
C ALA A 116 9.72 -6.82 -7.84
N GLN A 117 10.36 -7.98 -7.96
CA GLN A 117 10.16 -9.12 -7.07
C GLN A 117 10.62 -8.85 -5.64
N PHE A 118 11.73 -8.13 -5.47
CA PHE A 118 12.26 -7.80 -4.14
C PHE A 118 11.29 -6.96 -3.32
N TRP A 119 10.61 -5.99 -3.96
CA TRP A 119 9.63 -5.12 -3.31
C TRP A 119 8.20 -5.66 -3.31
N TYR A 120 7.97 -6.84 -3.89
CA TYR A 120 6.66 -7.49 -3.92
C TYR A 120 6.35 -8.16 -2.57
N GLU A 121 6.02 -7.35 -1.57
CA GLU A 121 5.56 -7.79 -0.26
C GLU A 121 4.70 -6.72 0.42
N PHE A 122 4.05 -7.09 1.53
CA PHE A 122 3.39 -6.12 2.38
C PHE A 122 4.41 -5.18 3.02
N SER A 123 4.15 -3.86 2.96
CA SER A 123 5.12 -2.84 3.39
C SER A 123 5.51 -2.99 4.86
N GLU A 124 4.56 -3.37 5.73
CA GLU A 124 4.82 -3.61 7.14
C GLU A 124 5.79 -4.77 7.37
N ALA A 125 5.78 -5.82 6.54
CA ALA A 125 6.73 -6.93 6.66
C ALA A 125 8.15 -6.48 6.28
N GLY A 126 8.28 -5.80 5.13
CA GLY A 126 9.55 -5.31 4.61
C GLY A 126 10.19 -4.25 5.53
N TRP A 127 9.45 -3.22 5.91
CA TRP A 127 9.97 -2.13 6.75
C TRP A 127 10.26 -2.57 8.18
N ASN A 128 9.49 -3.51 8.74
CA ASN A 128 9.86 -4.11 10.03
C ASN A 128 11.12 -4.98 9.94
N ARG A 129 11.34 -5.67 8.80
CA ARG A 129 12.59 -6.41 8.56
C ARG A 129 13.79 -5.46 8.49
N VAL A 130 13.66 -4.34 7.78
CA VAL A 130 14.68 -3.28 7.74
C VAL A 130 14.94 -2.70 9.14
N SER A 131 13.88 -2.40 9.91
CA SER A 131 13.99 -1.83 11.25
C SER A 131 14.70 -2.76 12.23
N ARG A 132 14.41 -4.08 12.18
CA ARG A 132 15.15 -5.09 12.97
C ARG A 132 16.64 -5.09 12.65
N ASN A 133 17.00 -5.07 11.36
CA ASN A 133 18.40 -5.04 10.94
C ASN A 133 19.11 -3.76 11.42
N ALA A 134 18.43 -2.61 11.37
CA ALA A 134 18.97 -1.35 11.87
C ALA A 134 19.26 -1.40 13.37
N VAL A 135 18.31 -1.88 14.19
CA VAL A 135 18.48 -2.04 15.64
C VAL A 135 19.64 -2.96 15.99
N ILE A 136 19.75 -4.11 15.32
CA ILE A 136 20.84 -5.07 15.53
C ILE A 136 22.19 -4.47 15.14
N SER A 137 22.28 -3.86 13.95
CA SER A 137 23.51 -3.25 13.44
C SER A 137 24.01 -2.12 14.34
N LYS A 138 23.10 -1.31 14.87
CA LYS A 138 23.41 -0.20 15.76
C LYS A 138 23.57 -0.59 17.23
N LYS A 139 23.31 -1.86 17.59
CA LYS A 139 23.29 -2.34 18.98
C LYS A 139 22.43 -1.45 19.88
N SER A 140 21.26 -1.04 19.37
CA SER A 140 20.37 -0.12 20.08
C SER A 140 19.83 -0.74 21.36
N ASP A 141 19.64 0.09 22.39
CA ASP A 141 18.99 -0.33 23.62
C ASP A 141 17.48 -0.59 23.43
N LEU A 142 16.84 -1.13 24.46
CA LEU A 142 15.42 -1.48 24.45
C LEU A 142 14.51 -0.27 24.15
N PHE A 143 14.78 0.88 24.78
CA PHE A 143 13.93 2.05 24.65
C PHE A 143 14.00 2.63 23.23
N THR A 144 15.22 2.77 22.70
CA THR A 144 15.47 3.22 21.34
C THR A 144 14.82 2.30 20.32
N SER A 145 14.93 0.99 20.52
CA SER A 145 14.32 -0.02 19.66
C SER A 145 12.80 0.07 19.69
N ALA A 146 12.18 0.09 20.87
CA ALA A 146 10.73 0.19 21.03
C ALA A 146 10.18 1.48 20.40
N ARG A 147 10.88 2.61 20.57
CA ARG A 147 10.51 3.88 19.96
C ARG A 147 10.59 3.84 18.43
N LEU A 148 11.62 3.21 17.87
CA LEU A 148 11.76 3.07 16.41
C LEU A 148 10.57 2.31 15.83
N PHE A 149 10.26 1.12 16.37
CA PHE A 149 9.15 0.30 15.86
C PHE A 149 7.82 1.03 15.97
N ALA A 150 7.54 1.68 17.12
CA ALA A 150 6.33 2.47 17.28
C ALA A 150 6.21 3.58 16.22
N LEU A 151 7.28 4.33 15.95
CA LEU A 151 7.26 5.41 14.97
C LEU A 151 7.12 4.89 13.53
N VAL A 152 7.78 3.78 13.18
CA VAL A 152 7.70 3.17 11.85
C VAL A 152 6.29 2.64 11.59
N ASP A 153 5.70 1.89 12.52
CA ASP A 153 4.37 1.31 12.32
C ASP A 153 3.26 2.36 12.32
N MET A 154 3.38 3.41 13.14
CA MET A 154 2.46 4.57 13.06
C MET A 154 2.58 5.30 11.71
N ALA A 155 3.81 5.49 11.21
CA ALA A 155 4.03 6.13 9.91
C ALA A 155 3.52 5.27 8.74
N LEU A 156 3.65 3.94 8.82
CA LEU A 156 3.10 3.01 7.83
C LEU A 156 1.57 3.07 7.80
N ALA A 157 0.91 3.07 8.95
CA ALA A 157 -0.54 3.20 9.04
C ALA A 157 -1.04 4.53 8.42
N ASP A 158 -0.34 5.63 8.69
CA ASP A 158 -0.66 6.94 8.09
C ASP A 158 -0.39 6.98 6.58
N ALA A 159 0.68 6.33 6.13
CA ALA A 159 0.97 6.21 4.71
C ALA A 159 -0.10 5.41 3.96
N TYR A 160 -0.60 4.31 4.55
CA TYR A 160 -1.75 3.58 4.00
C TYR A 160 -3.00 4.46 3.95
N THR A 161 -3.28 5.20 5.02
CA THR A 161 -4.43 6.11 5.11
C THR A 161 -4.38 7.17 3.99
N ALA A 162 -3.23 7.82 3.79
CA ALA A 162 -3.05 8.84 2.74
C ALA A 162 -3.03 8.24 1.31
N GLY A 163 -2.43 7.06 1.15
CA GLY A 163 -2.41 6.34 -0.12
C GLY A 163 -3.82 5.92 -0.55
N TRP A 164 -4.62 5.43 0.40
CA TRP A 164 -6.01 5.08 0.12
C TRP A 164 -6.88 6.30 -0.14
N ASP A 165 -6.71 7.42 0.58
CA ASP A 165 -7.38 8.68 0.24
C ASP A 165 -7.17 9.05 -1.24
N SER A 166 -5.92 9.06 -1.70
CA SER A 166 -5.60 9.37 -3.10
C SER A 166 -6.24 8.38 -4.08
N LYS A 167 -6.22 7.07 -3.77
CA LYS A 167 -6.83 6.03 -4.61
C LYS A 167 -8.34 6.22 -4.75
N PHE A 168 -9.05 6.46 -3.65
CA PHE A 168 -10.49 6.66 -3.67
C PHE A 168 -10.90 8.02 -4.25
N HIS A 169 -10.09 9.06 -4.05
CA HIS A 169 -10.36 10.39 -4.57
C HIS A 169 -10.30 10.41 -6.11
N TYR A 170 -9.29 9.77 -6.71
CA TYR A 170 -9.13 9.77 -8.17
C TYR A 170 -9.78 8.57 -8.86
N ASN A 171 -9.97 7.46 -8.14
CA ASN A 171 -10.58 6.22 -8.65
C ASN A 171 -10.03 5.79 -10.02
N PHE A 172 -8.72 5.94 -10.22
CA PHE A 172 -8.09 5.79 -11.53
C PHE A 172 -7.77 4.33 -11.85
N TRP A 173 -7.95 3.93 -13.11
CA TRP A 173 -7.73 2.55 -13.55
C TRP A 173 -6.28 2.06 -13.43
N ARG A 174 -6.13 0.73 -13.33
CA ARG A 174 -4.82 0.07 -13.37
C ARG A 174 -4.30 0.00 -14.81
N PRO A 175 -2.97 -0.05 -15.03
CA PRO A 175 -2.40 -0.21 -16.37
C PRO A 175 -2.92 -1.45 -17.13
N PHE A 176 -3.20 -2.56 -16.43
CA PHE A 176 -3.81 -3.75 -17.03
C PHE A 176 -5.11 -3.45 -17.79
N THR A 177 -5.97 -2.61 -17.20
CA THR A 177 -7.27 -2.21 -17.75
C THR A 177 -7.07 -1.18 -18.86
N ALA A 178 -6.25 -0.16 -18.60
CA ALA A 178 -5.94 0.88 -19.57
C ALA A 178 -5.40 0.29 -20.89
N ILE A 179 -4.40 -0.61 -20.80
CA ILE A 179 -3.76 -1.23 -21.97
C ILE A 179 -4.71 -2.10 -22.79
N ARG A 180 -5.72 -2.71 -22.17
CA ARG A 180 -6.74 -3.49 -22.89
C ARG A 180 -7.83 -2.63 -23.50
N ASN A 181 -8.10 -1.50 -22.88
CA ASN A 181 -9.17 -0.58 -23.24
C ASN A 181 -8.64 0.71 -23.88
N ALA A 182 -7.46 0.67 -24.51
CA ALA A 182 -6.86 1.85 -25.14
C ALA A 182 -7.76 2.47 -26.22
N THR A 183 -8.63 1.67 -26.85
CA THR A 183 -9.58 2.17 -27.86
C THR A 183 -10.63 3.14 -27.32
N ILE A 184 -10.83 3.22 -26.00
CA ILE A 184 -11.83 4.10 -25.38
C ILE A 184 -11.19 5.26 -24.61
N ASP A 185 -9.87 5.38 -24.55
CA ASP A 185 -9.19 6.42 -23.78
C ASP A 185 -9.09 7.78 -24.50
N GLY A 186 -9.46 7.83 -25.79
CA GLY A 186 -9.45 9.04 -26.61
C GLY A 186 -8.07 9.47 -27.09
N ASN A 187 -7.02 8.70 -26.85
CA ASN A 187 -5.65 9.07 -27.19
C ASN A 187 -5.15 8.33 -28.44
N PRO A 188 -4.88 9.02 -29.55
CA PRO A 188 -4.39 8.38 -30.78
C PRO A 188 -2.96 7.81 -30.64
N ALA A 189 -2.23 8.16 -29.58
CA ALA A 189 -0.89 7.66 -29.30
C ALA A 189 -0.87 6.39 -28.44
N THR A 190 -2.02 5.90 -27.95
CA THR A 190 -2.11 4.61 -27.24
C THR A 190 -2.66 3.53 -28.16
N SER A 191 -2.24 2.29 -27.92
CA SER A 191 -2.74 1.14 -28.67
C SER A 191 -2.96 -0.06 -27.77
N ALA A 192 -4.04 -0.80 -28.03
CA ALA A 192 -4.39 -1.95 -27.22
C ALA A 192 -3.33 -3.06 -27.31
N GLY A 193 -3.07 -3.76 -26.21
CA GLY A 193 -2.19 -4.94 -26.21
C GLY A 193 -2.98 -6.26 -26.42
N LEU A 194 -2.45 -7.17 -27.25
CA LEU A 194 -3.05 -8.50 -27.50
C LEU A 194 -3.09 -9.37 -26.24
N SER A 195 -4.14 -10.18 -26.09
CA SER A 195 -4.59 -10.81 -24.83
C SER A 195 -3.62 -11.80 -24.17
N ILE A 196 -2.67 -12.41 -24.89
CA ILE A 196 -1.73 -13.40 -24.34
C ILE A 196 -0.43 -12.79 -23.81
N HIS A 197 -0.02 -11.63 -24.32
CA HIS A 197 1.22 -10.94 -23.95
C HIS A 197 1.01 -9.83 -22.92
N THR A 198 -0.24 -9.58 -22.52
CA THR A 198 -0.66 -8.49 -21.62
C THR A 198 -0.97 -8.96 -20.21
N GLN A 199 -0.53 -10.16 -19.80
CA GLN A 199 -0.42 -10.45 -18.37
C GLN A 199 0.66 -9.52 -17.83
N CYS A 200 0.30 -8.52 -17.03
CA CYS A 200 1.31 -7.77 -16.30
C CYS A 200 2.00 -8.74 -15.33
N ALA A 201 3.33 -8.69 -15.25
CA ALA A 201 4.01 -9.32 -14.13
C ALA A 201 3.60 -8.53 -12.88
N TRP A 202 2.89 -9.19 -11.97
CA TRP A 202 2.70 -8.66 -10.62
C TRP A 202 3.99 -8.87 -9.83
#